data_AF-A0A7S3S0P4-F1
#
_entry.id   AF-A0A7S3S0P4-F1
#
_cell.length_a   1.000
_cell.length_b   1.000
_cell.length_c   1.000
_cell.angle_alpha   90.00
_cell.angle_beta   90.00
_cell.angle_gamma   90.00
#
_symmetry.space_group_name_H-M   'P 1'
#
loop_
_entity.id
_entity.type
_entity.pdbx_description
1 polymer ?
#
loop_
_entity_poly.entity_id
_entity_poly.type
_entity_poly.pdbx_seq_one_letter_code
_entity_poly.pdbx_strand_id
1 'polypeptide(L)'
;RIVEENNRLDRYEALQIEAVTSGRKNAAIEMKWADLLNMDIPQELNDTLQFQKNACNQIIETKDRRIRDFQTELKNKDEEYVKMLKQQAADIGGETRGGKVSPGIIGKMREQYHTLRRHYEHQLEEIEAAFEAERAEHLRKNKEDIEELFEKRRHMEESEFLEKRQERERGF
;
A
#
# COMPACT_ATOMS: atom_id res chain seq x y z
N ARG A 1 1.90 17.65 2.62
CA ARG A 1 1.85 18.48 1.39
C ARG A 1 1.75 19.97 1.73
N ILE A 2 0.65 20.48 2.29
CA ILE A 2 0.52 21.92 2.62
C ILE A 2 1.60 22.39 3.62
N VAL A 3 1.83 21.63 4.70
CA VAL A 3 2.85 21.98 5.71
C VAL A 3 4.26 22.01 5.13
N GLU A 4 4.61 21.06 4.26
CA GLU A 4 5.94 20.99 3.65
C GLU A 4 6.16 22.10 2.61
N GLU A 5 5.10 22.47 1.90
CA GLU A 5 5.11 23.61 0.98
C GLU A 5 5.31 24.92 1.75
N ASN A 6 4.59 25.12 2.86
CA ASN A 6 4.79 26.28 3.74
C ASN A 6 6.21 26.32 4.29
N ASN A 7 6.72 25.20 4.81
CA ASN A 7 8.09 25.13 5.31
C ASN A 7 9.11 25.45 4.20
N ARG A 8 8.83 25.09 2.93
CA ARG A 8 9.70 25.46 1.80
C ARG A 8 9.68 26.97 1.54
N LEU A 9 8.51 27.59 1.61
CA LEU A 9 8.35 29.03 1.45
C LEU A 9 9.07 29.79 2.58
N ASP A 10 8.91 29.36 3.84
CA ASP A 10 9.58 29.97 4.99
C ASP A 10 11.12 29.89 4.86
N ARG A 11 11.63 28.77 4.36
CA ARG A 11 13.08 28.61 4.07
C ARG A 11 13.57 29.62 3.04
N TYR A 12 12.79 29.80 1.97
CA TYR A 12 13.10 30.71 0.88
C TYR A 12 13.07 32.16 1.35
N GLU A 13 12.04 32.55 2.09
CA GLU A 13 11.91 33.89 2.65
C GLU A 13 13.08 34.23 3.57
N ALA A 14 13.41 33.35 4.51
CA ALA A 14 14.52 33.61 5.43
C ALA A 14 15.89 33.61 4.74
N LEU A 15 16.08 32.89 3.62
CA LEU A 15 17.27 33.03 2.78
C LEU A 15 17.33 34.39 2.08
N GLN A 16 16.20 34.87 1.58
CA GLN A 16 16.11 36.18 0.94
C GLN A 16 16.40 37.31 1.94
N ILE A 17 15.86 37.21 3.16
CA ILE A 17 16.12 38.15 4.25
C ILE A 17 17.61 38.17 4.60
N GLU A 18 18.24 37.00 4.76
CA GLU A 18 19.67 36.91 5.05
C GLU A 18 20.52 37.50 3.91
N ALA A 19 20.18 37.21 2.66
CA ALA A 19 20.88 37.73 1.49
C ALA A 19 20.82 39.27 1.42
N VAL A 20 19.63 39.85 1.63
CA VAL A 20 19.45 41.31 1.64
C VAL A 20 20.17 41.95 2.83
N THR A 21 20.05 41.35 4.02
CA THR A 21 20.64 41.90 5.25
C THR A 21 22.16 41.83 5.23
N SER A 22 22.74 40.67 4.88
CA SER A 22 24.18 40.51 4.71
C SER A 22 24.71 41.39 3.58
N GLY A 23 23.97 41.53 2.47
CA GLY A 23 24.35 42.41 1.35
C GLY A 23 24.47 43.88 1.78
N ARG A 24 23.51 44.38 2.55
CA ARG A 24 23.55 45.75 3.11
C ARG A 24 24.73 45.94 4.06
N LYS A 25 24.98 44.98 4.95
CA LYS A 25 26.12 45.04 5.88
C LYS A 25 27.46 44.99 5.15
N ASN A 26 27.60 44.13 4.15
CA ASN A 26 28.79 44.05 3.29
C ASN A 26 29.05 45.37 2.57
N ALA A 27 28.02 45.99 1.99
CA ALA A 27 28.18 47.29 1.33
C ALA A 27 28.66 48.38 2.31
N ALA A 28 28.13 48.40 3.54
CA ALA A 28 28.56 49.35 4.56
C ALA A 28 30.03 49.15 4.99
N ILE A 29 30.48 47.90 5.10
CA ILE A 29 31.89 47.55 5.36
C ILE A 29 32.76 48.03 4.19
N GLU A 30 32.35 47.75 2.95
CA GLU A 30 33.09 48.09 1.75
C GLU A 30 33.33 49.60 1.62
N MET A 31 32.30 50.40 1.88
CA MET A 31 32.38 51.86 1.82
C MET A 31 33.40 52.46 2.82
N LYS A 32 33.68 51.76 3.91
CA LYS A 32 34.56 52.26 4.98
C LYS A 32 36.04 52.00 4.73
N TRP A 33 36.41 51.16 3.75
CA TRP A 33 37.82 50.92 3.41
C TRP A 33 38.52 52.18 2.89
N ALA A 34 37.81 53.00 2.10
CA ALA A 34 38.35 54.26 1.60
C ALA A 34 38.64 55.27 2.73
N ASP A 35 37.79 55.33 3.76
CA ASP A 35 38.01 56.20 4.93
C ASP A 35 39.25 55.75 5.72
N LEU A 36 39.40 54.44 5.93
CA LEU A 36 40.52 53.84 6.67
C LEU A 36 41.89 54.15 6.06
N LEU A 37 41.97 54.17 4.73
CA LEU A 37 43.21 54.48 4.00
C LEU A 37 43.72 55.91 4.24
N ASN A 38 42.83 56.83 4.64
CA ASN A 38 43.14 58.24 4.86
C ASN A 38 43.30 58.59 6.36
N MET A 39 43.34 57.61 7.26
CA MET A 39 43.51 57.83 8.69
C MET A 39 44.98 57.92 9.08
N ASP A 40 45.39 59.06 9.63
CA ASP A 40 46.78 59.33 10.02
C ASP A 40 47.11 58.96 11.48
N ILE A 41 46.09 58.71 12.32
CA ILE A 41 46.25 58.38 13.74
C ILE A 41 46.21 56.85 13.93
N PRO A 42 47.34 56.20 14.31
CA PRO A 42 47.41 54.74 14.36
C PRO A 42 46.42 54.07 15.33
N GLN A 43 46.12 54.71 16.47
CA GLN A 43 45.17 54.18 17.46
C GLN A 43 43.74 54.17 16.91
N GLU A 44 43.29 55.27 16.30
CA GLU A 44 41.97 55.38 15.68
C GLU A 44 41.80 54.42 14.50
N LEU A 45 42.86 54.24 13.70
CA LEU A 45 42.90 53.26 12.62
C LEU A 45 42.71 51.84 13.16
N ASN A 46 43.46 51.46 14.20
CA ASN A 46 43.32 50.15 14.82
C ASN A 46 41.91 49.92 15.36
N ASP A 47 41.32 50.89 16.07
CA ASP A 47 39.97 50.76 16.63
C ASP A 47 38.92 50.57 15.53
N THR A 48 39.04 51.32 14.44
CA THR A 48 38.14 51.22 13.28
C THR A 48 38.33 49.89 12.53
N LEU A 49 39.56 49.38 12.41
CA LEU A 49 39.83 48.05 11.86
C LEU A 49 39.24 46.93 12.73
N GLN A 50 39.32 47.03 14.05
CA GLN A 50 38.67 46.08 14.95
C GLN A 50 37.15 46.12 14.78
N PHE A 51 36.56 47.31 14.62
CA PHE A 51 35.14 47.44 14.34
C PHE A 51 34.75 46.75 13.02
N GLN A 52 35.49 46.99 11.92
CA GLN A 52 35.23 46.32 10.64
C GLN A 52 35.38 44.81 10.73
N LYS A 53 36.43 44.32 11.41
CA LYS A 53 36.64 42.89 11.65
C LYS A 53 35.47 42.26 12.39
N ASN A 54 34.98 42.93 13.45
CA ASN A 54 33.83 42.46 14.20
C ASN A 54 32.55 42.46 13.36
N ALA A 55 32.35 43.47 12.50
CA ALA A 55 31.22 43.51 11.57
C ALA A 55 31.27 42.35 10.56
N CYS A 56 32.44 42.03 10.00
CA CYS A 56 32.64 40.86 9.14
C CYS A 56 32.33 39.55 9.89
N ASN A 57 32.84 39.40 11.11
CA ASN A 57 32.60 38.21 11.93
C ASN A 57 31.11 38.00 12.20
N GLN A 58 30.37 39.06 12.52
CA GLN A 58 28.92 38.97 12.72
C GLN A 58 28.17 38.47 11.48
N ILE A 59 28.61 38.83 10.27
CA ILE A 59 28.01 38.35 9.01
C ILE A 59 28.32 36.85 8.79
N ILE A 60 29.54 36.43 9.13
CA ILE A 60 29.92 35.01 9.05
C ILE A 60 29.09 34.21 10.06
N GLU A 61 28.97 34.68 11.29
CA GLU A 61 28.18 34.02 12.33
C GLU A 61 26.70 33.83 11.96
N THR A 62 26.07 34.83 11.33
CA THR A 62 24.66 34.69 10.88
C THR A 62 24.53 33.65 9.77
N LYS A 63 25.47 33.63 8.81
CA LYS A 63 25.50 32.61 7.75
C LYS A 63 25.77 31.22 8.31
N ASP A 64 26.73 31.07 9.21
CA ASP A 64 27.07 29.79 9.85
C ASP A 64 25.92 29.26 10.70
N ARG A 65 25.17 30.14 11.37
CA ARG A 65 23.93 29.76 12.04
C ARG A 65 22.92 29.23 11.04
N ARG A 66 22.69 29.93 9.93
CA ARG A 66 21.73 29.51 8.90
C ARG A 66 22.11 28.17 8.25
N ILE A 67 23.41 27.95 8.03
CA ILE A 67 23.93 26.67 7.53
C ILE A 67 23.61 25.54 8.52
N ARG A 68 23.86 25.73 9.82
CA ARG A 68 23.55 24.74 10.86
C ARG A 68 22.07 24.42 10.96
N ASP A 69 21.21 25.43 10.83
CA ASP A 69 19.76 25.24 10.82
C ASP A 69 19.34 24.33 9.66
N PHE A 70 19.84 24.58 8.45
CA PHE A 70 19.56 23.73 7.28
C PHE A 70 20.15 22.33 7.37
N GLN A 71 21.36 22.17 7.91
CA GLN A 71 21.95 20.85 8.14
C GLN A 71 21.11 20.02 9.11
N THR A 72 20.60 20.65 10.17
CA THR A 72 19.71 19.99 11.14
C THR A 72 18.40 19.58 10.46
N GLU A 73 17.81 20.46 9.66
CA GLU A 73 16.57 20.16 8.94
C GLU A 73 16.74 19.00 7.94
N LEU A 74 17.83 19.00 7.16
CA LEU A 74 18.17 17.91 6.25
C LEU A 74 18.31 16.58 6.99
N LYS A 75 19.04 16.58 8.10
CA LYS A 75 19.21 15.39 8.94
C LYS A 75 17.86 14.87 9.45
N ASN A 76 16.99 15.74 9.95
CA ASN A 76 15.66 15.35 10.42
C ASN A 76 14.83 14.73 9.28
N LYS A 77 14.90 15.30 8.08
CA LYS A 77 14.21 14.77 6.90
C LYS A 77 14.74 13.40 6.47
N ASP A 78 16.05 13.20 6.53
CA ASP A 78 16.66 11.90 6.24
C ASP A 78 16.21 10.84 7.26
N GLU A 79 16.17 11.18 8.55
CA GLU A 79 15.70 10.29 9.61
C GLU A 79 14.21 9.94 9.43
N GLU A 80 13.36 10.93 9.13
CA GLU A 80 11.94 10.72 8.79
C GLU A 80 11.78 9.79 7.58
N TYR A 81 12.56 10.02 6.53
CA TYR A 81 12.51 9.23 5.30
C TYR A 81 12.90 7.77 5.55
N VAL A 82 13.99 7.52 6.28
CA VAL A 82 14.41 6.16 6.66
C VAL A 82 13.34 5.47 7.49
N LYS A 83 12.71 6.19 8.43
CA LYS A 83 11.61 5.64 9.23
C LYS A 83 10.41 5.27 8.36
N MET A 84 10.03 6.13 7.41
CA MET A 84 8.97 5.84 6.45
C MET A 84 9.27 4.62 5.60
N LEU A 85 10.49 4.49 5.07
CA LEU A 85 10.89 3.32 4.28
C LEU A 85 10.79 2.02 5.08
N LYS A 86 11.24 2.03 6.34
CA LYS A 86 11.11 0.87 7.24
C LYS A 86 9.65 0.50 7.47
N GLN A 87 8.80 1.50 7.69
CA GLN A 87 7.36 1.28 7.86
C GLN A 87 6.74 0.69 6.59
N GLN A 88 7.04 1.23 5.42
CA GLN A 88 6.55 0.71 4.14
C GLN A 88 7.01 -0.74 3.89
N ALA A 89 8.27 -1.05 4.21
CA ALA A 89 8.77 -2.41 4.11
C ALA A 89 8.00 -3.37 5.02
N ALA A 90 7.72 -2.96 6.27
CA ALA A 90 6.91 -3.72 7.21
C ALA A 90 5.45 -3.85 6.75
N ASP A 91 4.85 -2.81 6.18
CA ASP A 91 3.47 -2.82 5.71
C ASP A 91 3.30 -3.75 4.49
N ILE A 92 4.27 -3.77 3.58
CA ILE A 92 4.22 -4.60 2.37
C ILE A 92 4.59 -6.05 2.69
N GLY A 93 5.76 -6.26 3.29
CA GLY A 93 6.35 -7.58 3.50
C GLY A 93 5.96 -8.25 4.81
N GLY A 94 5.49 -7.48 5.79
CA GLY A 94 5.32 -7.93 7.17
C GLY A 94 6.56 -7.64 8.02
N GLU A 95 6.40 -7.69 9.33
CA GLU A 95 7.50 -7.54 10.30
C GLU A 95 7.43 -8.70 11.30
N THR A 96 8.60 -9.22 11.68
CA THR A 96 8.70 -10.21 12.76
C THR A 96 9.17 -9.51 14.02
N ARG A 97 8.32 -9.47 15.05
CA ARG A 97 8.66 -8.87 16.34
C ARG A 97 8.33 -9.84 17.48
N GLY A 98 9.34 -10.19 18.27
CA GLY A 98 9.18 -11.09 19.43
C GLY A 98 8.67 -12.49 19.06
N GLY A 99 9.10 -13.03 17.91
CA GLY A 99 8.65 -14.32 17.41
C GLY A 99 7.27 -14.32 16.75
N LYS A 100 6.54 -13.20 16.77
CA LYS A 100 5.26 -13.03 16.04
C LYS A 100 5.52 -12.37 14.69
N VAL A 101 5.06 -13.01 13.62
CA VAL A 101 5.10 -12.45 12.25
C VAL A 101 3.77 -11.77 11.99
N SER A 102 3.78 -10.45 11.80
CA SER A 102 2.62 -9.73 11.31
C SER A 102 2.60 -9.79 9.78
N PRO A 103 1.56 -10.36 9.15
CA PRO A 103 1.49 -10.40 7.70
C PRO A 103 1.26 -8.99 7.15
N GLY A 104 2.18 -8.54 6.30
CA GLY A 104 1.96 -7.36 5.47
C GLY A 104 0.86 -7.58 4.44
N ILE A 105 0.69 -6.62 3.53
CA ILE A 105 -0.28 -6.69 2.44
C ILE A 105 -0.10 -7.98 1.64
N ILE A 106 1.14 -8.36 1.31
CA ILE A 106 1.43 -9.59 0.55
C ILE A 106 0.96 -10.84 1.31
N GLY A 107 1.21 -10.90 2.62
CA GLY A 107 0.79 -12.02 3.47
C GLY A 107 -0.73 -12.16 3.51
N LYS A 108 -1.44 -11.04 3.68
CA LYS A 108 -2.91 -10.99 3.69
C LYS A 108 -3.50 -11.39 2.34
N MET A 109 -2.93 -10.91 1.23
CA MET A 109 -3.36 -11.30 -0.11
C MET A 109 -3.19 -12.80 -0.35
N ARG A 110 -2.09 -13.39 0.13
CA ARG A 110 -1.85 -14.84 0.03
C ARG A 110 -2.88 -15.63 0.84
N GLU A 111 -3.20 -15.19 2.05
CA GLU A 111 -4.23 -15.80 2.88
C GLU A 111 -5.61 -15.74 2.21
N GLN A 112 -5.99 -14.57 1.70
CA GLN A 112 -7.24 -14.39 0.94
C GLN A 112 -7.32 -15.33 -0.26
N TYR A 113 -6.24 -15.45 -1.05
CA TYR A 113 -6.17 -16.36 -2.17
C TYR A 113 -6.39 -17.82 -1.75
N HIS A 114 -5.74 -18.28 -0.68
CA HIS A 114 -5.90 -19.64 -0.19
C HIS A 114 -7.30 -19.92 0.36
N THR A 115 -7.93 -18.93 1.00
CA THR A 115 -9.32 -19.04 1.45
C THR A 115 -10.27 -19.13 0.26
N LEU A 116 -10.10 -18.28 -0.74
CA LEU A 116 -10.93 -18.29 -1.94
C LEU A 116 -10.79 -19.61 -2.71
N ARG A 117 -9.56 -20.13 -2.84
CA ARG A 117 -9.31 -21.42 -3.48
C ARG A 117 -10.05 -22.55 -2.77
N ARG A 118 -9.97 -22.63 -1.44
CA ARG A 118 -10.68 -23.65 -0.65
C ARG A 118 -12.20 -23.54 -0.81
N HIS A 119 -12.71 -22.32 -0.88
CA HIS A 119 -14.13 -22.10 -1.13
C HIS A 119 -14.55 -22.62 -2.51
N TYR A 120 -13.77 -22.38 -3.55
CA TYR A 120 -14.05 -22.93 -4.89
C TYR A 120 -13.95 -24.45 -4.94
N GLU A 121 -12.96 -25.04 -4.26
CA GLU A 121 -12.84 -26.50 -4.13
C GLU A 121 -14.11 -27.09 -3.49
N HIS A 122 -14.55 -26.50 -2.38
CA HIS A 122 -15.77 -26.94 -1.71
C HIS A 122 -17.04 -26.77 -2.57
N GLN A 123 -17.18 -25.64 -3.25
CA GLN A 123 -18.32 -25.41 -4.16
C GLN A 123 -18.35 -26.42 -5.30
N LEU A 124 -17.18 -26.85 -5.80
CA LEU A 124 -17.11 -27.87 -6.84
C LEU A 124 -17.61 -29.22 -6.31
N GLU A 125 -17.17 -29.61 -5.12
CA GLU A 125 -17.64 -30.84 -4.45
C GLU A 125 -19.16 -30.83 -4.23
N GLU A 126 -19.73 -29.70 -3.81
CA GLU A 126 -21.18 -29.55 -3.64
C GLU A 126 -21.94 -29.70 -4.97
N ILE A 127 -21.41 -29.13 -6.05
CA ILE A 127 -21.99 -29.26 -7.39
C ILE A 127 -21.94 -30.71 -7.86
N GLU A 128 -20.80 -31.39 -7.69
CA GLU A 128 -20.63 -32.80 -8.05
C GLU A 128 -21.61 -33.70 -7.28
N ALA A 129 -21.73 -33.50 -5.96
CA ALA A 129 -22.66 -34.25 -5.13
C ALA A 129 -24.12 -34.05 -5.57
N ALA A 130 -24.49 -32.82 -5.95
CA ALA A 130 -25.83 -32.54 -6.47
C ALA A 130 -26.10 -33.26 -7.80
N PHE A 131 -25.14 -33.26 -8.72
CA PHE A 131 -25.26 -33.99 -9.99
C PHE A 131 -25.33 -35.51 -9.80
N GLU A 132 -24.57 -36.06 -8.87
CA GLU A 132 -24.64 -37.49 -8.55
C GLU A 132 -26.01 -37.87 -7.99
N ALA A 133 -26.57 -37.05 -7.10
CA ALA A 133 -27.92 -37.25 -6.56
C ALA A 133 -29.00 -37.17 -7.65
N GLU A 134 -28.94 -36.16 -8.53
CA GLU A 134 -29.86 -36.02 -9.66
C GLU A 134 -29.75 -37.22 -10.61
N ARG A 135 -28.53 -37.68 -10.91
CA ARG A 135 -28.30 -38.87 -11.74
C ARG A 135 -28.86 -40.13 -11.10
N ALA A 136 -28.66 -40.32 -9.79
CA ALA A 136 -29.19 -41.48 -9.07
C ALA A 136 -30.72 -41.49 -9.11
N GLU A 137 -31.35 -40.33 -8.94
CA GLU A 137 -32.80 -40.18 -9.02
C GLU A 137 -33.34 -40.46 -10.43
N HIS A 138 -32.67 -39.96 -11.47
CA HIS A 138 -33.02 -40.27 -12.85
C HIS A 138 -32.91 -41.76 -13.17
N LEU A 139 -31.86 -42.43 -12.71
CA LEU A 139 -31.69 -43.88 -12.90
C LEU A 139 -32.78 -44.67 -12.16
N ARG A 140 -33.12 -44.25 -10.94
CA ARG A 140 -34.21 -44.86 -10.16
C ARG A 140 -35.54 -44.76 -10.91
N LYS A 141 -35.89 -43.57 -11.37
CA LYS A 141 -37.12 -43.33 -12.13
C LYS A 141 -37.17 -44.16 -13.42
N ASN A 142 -36.10 -44.16 -14.20
CA ASN A 142 -36.04 -44.96 -15.44
C ASN A 142 -36.19 -46.46 -15.15
N LYS A 143 -35.64 -46.95 -14.04
CA LYS A 143 -35.78 -48.35 -13.64
C LYS A 143 -37.23 -48.67 -13.28
N GLU A 144 -37.88 -47.81 -12.51
CA GLU A 144 -39.31 -47.93 -12.15
C GLU A 144 -40.20 -47.92 -13.40
N ASP A 145 -39.95 -47.00 -14.34
CA ASP A 145 -40.69 -46.93 -15.61
C ASP A 145 -40.52 -48.21 -16.44
N ILE A 146 -39.31 -48.78 -16.48
CA ILE A 146 -39.02 -50.06 -17.16
C ILE A 146 -39.77 -51.22 -16.49
N GLU A 147 -39.72 -51.31 -15.16
CA GLU A 147 -40.42 -52.34 -14.39
C GLU A 147 -41.94 -52.27 -14.61
N GLU A 148 -42.51 -51.07 -14.61
CA GLU A 148 -43.93 -50.86 -14.90
C GLU A 148 -44.31 -51.33 -16.31
N LEU A 149 -43.48 -51.03 -17.32
CA LEU A 149 -43.70 -51.48 -18.69
C LEU A 149 -43.62 -53.01 -18.83
N PHE A 150 -42.71 -53.67 -18.10
CA PHE A 150 -42.62 -55.12 -18.07
C PHE A 150 -43.85 -55.76 -17.41
N GLU A 151 -44.33 -55.22 -16.29
CA GLU A 151 -45.55 -55.72 -15.65
C GLU A 151 -46.80 -55.51 -16.52
N LYS A 152 -46.92 -54.35 -17.20
CA LYS A 152 -47.99 -54.13 -18.19
C LYS A 152 -47.96 -55.15 -19.31
N ARG A 153 -46.76 -55.45 -19.86
CA ARG A 153 -46.61 -56.48 -20.89
C ARG A 153 -47.05 -57.84 -20.36
N ARG A 154 -46.59 -58.23 -19.18
CA ARG A 154 -46.93 -59.50 -18.57
C ARG A 154 -48.44 -59.65 -18.36
N HIS A 155 -49.11 -58.61 -17.85
CA HIS A 155 -50.56 -58.61 -17.72
C HIS A 155 -51.29 -58.75 -19.05
N MET A 156 -50.82 -58.08 -20.11
CA MET A 156 -51.39 -58.25 -21.45
C MET A 156 -51.22 -59.69 -21.94
N GLU A 157 -50.02 -60.27 -21.85
CA GLU A 157 -49.75 -61.66 -22.25
C GLU A 157 -50.59 -62.68 -21.47
N GLU A 158 -50.76 -62.48 -20.15
CA GLU A 158 -51.64 -63.30 -19.31
C GLU A 158 -53.12 -63.18 -19.73
N SER A 159 -53.56 -61.96 -20.06
CA SER A 159 -54.93 -61.71 -20.50
C SER A 159 -55.23 -62.31 -21.89
N GLU A 160 -54.28 -62.23 -22.83
CA GLU A 160 -54.38 -62.89 -24.12
C GLU A 160 -54.41 -64.43 -23.97
N PHE A 161 -53.63 -64.97 -23.03
CA PHE A 161 -53.63 -66.40 -22.75
C PHE A 161 -54.98 -66.87 -22.18
N LEU A 162 -55.56 -66.08 -21.26
CA LEU A 162 -56.90 -66.31 -20.70
C LEU A 162 -57.97 -66.24 -21.78
N GLU A 163 -57.91 -65.27 -22.69
CA GLU A 163 -58.84 -65.12 -23.80
C GLU A 163 -58.77 -66.32 -24.75
N LYS A 164 -57.56 -66.69 -25.21
CA LYS A 164 -57.36 -67.90 -26.02
C LYS A 164 -57.81 -69.18 -25.33
N ARG A 165 -57.73 -69.25 -23.99
CA ARG A 165 -58.25 -70.40 -23.22
C ARG A 165 -59.77 -70.40 -23.19
N GLN A 166 -60.42 -69.25 -22.99
CA GLN A 166 -61.87 -69.14 -23.03
C GLN A 166 -62.43 -69.42 -24.44
N GLU A 167 -61.75 -68.99 -25.51
CA GLU A 167 -62.14 -69.32 -26.88
C GLU A 167 -62.08 -70.83 -27.14
N ARG A 168 -61.07 -71.52 -26.62
CA ARG A 168 -61.02 -73.00 -26.67
C ARG A 168 -62.15 -73.65 -25.90
N GLU A 169 -62.50 -73.12 -24.72
CA GLU A 169 -63.61 -73.65 -23.90
C GLU A 169 -65.00 -73.36 -24.49
N ARG A 170 -65.17 -72.28 -25.27
CA ARG A 170 -66.42 -71.95 -26.00
C ARG A 170 -66.56 -72.68 -27.34
N GLY A 171 -65.47 -73.27 -27.85
CA GLY A 171 -65.45 -74.06 -29.08
C GLY A 171 -65.77 -75.54 -28.91
N PHE A 172 -66.19 -75.97 -27.71
CA PHE A 172 -66.69 -77.32 -27.40
C PHE A 172 -68.21 -77.31 -27.17
#